data_AF-A0A7C2XA84-F1
#
_entry.id   AF-A0A7C2XA84-F1
#
_cell.length_a   1.000
_cell.length_b   1.000
_cell.length_c   1.000
_cell.angle_alpha   90.00
_cell.angle_beta   90.00
_cell.angle_gamma   90.00
#
_symmetry.space_group_name_H-M   'P 1'
#
loop_
_entity.id
_entity.type
_entity.pdbx_description
1 polymer ?
#
loop_
_entity_poly.entity_id
_entity_poly.type
_entity_poly.pdbx_seq_one_letter_code
_entity_poly.pdbx_strand_id
1 'polypeptide(L)' 'MGLALDEPKDSDTTHDQDGIKFLIDNSLSKQCGLVRVDFVDAGARSGFSISSANPLGGGGCGSSCSTASGSCGC' A
#
# COMPACT_ATOMS: atom_id res chain seq x y z
N MET A 1 4.12 -2.40 -4.21
CA MET A 1 3.83 -1.64 -2.97
C MET A 1 2.97 -2.51 -2.07
N GLY A 2 3.27 -2.59 -0.77
CA GLY A 2 2.50 -3.37 0.20
C GLY A 2 2.22 -2.55 1.46
N LEU A 3 1.15 -2.87 2.18
CA LEU A 3 0.81 -2.27 3.47
C LEU A 3 1.18 -3.24 4.60
N ALA A 4 1.76 -2.71 5.66
CA ALA A 4 2.06 -3.43 6.88
C ALA A 4 1.57 -2.62 8.08
N LEU A 5 1.28 -3.32 9.17
CA LEU A 5 0.95 -2.71 10.46
C LEU A 5 2.26 -2.55 11.25
N ASP A 6 2.69 -1.31 11.46
CA ASP A 6 3.89 -0.96 12.24
C ASP A 6 3.61 0.26 13.14
N GLU A 7 4.49 0.50 14.11
CA GLU A 7 4.45 1.67 14.98
C GLU A 7 5.03 2.91 14.28
N PRO A 8 4.53 4.13 14.58
CA PRO A 8 5.09 5.36 14.03
C PRO A 8 6.53 5.59 14.48
N LYS A 9 7.43 5.86 13.53
CA LYS A 9 8.81 6.29 13.80
C LYS A 9 8.98 7.77 13.48
N ASP A 10 10.05 8.39 14.01
CA ASP A 10 10.36 9.80 13.79
C ASP A 10 10.59 10.16 12.31
N SER A 11 10.97 9.18 11.49
CA SER A 11 11.20 9.34 10.05
C SER A 11 9.93 9.18 9.20
N ASP A 12 8.82 8.76 9.82
CA ASP A 12 7.56 8.52 9.13
C ASP A 12 6.65 9.75 9.20
N THR A 13 6.00 10.04 8.08
CA THR A 13 4.92 11.01 8.03
C THR A 13 3.62 10.31 8.38
N THR A 14 2.95 10.79 9.43
CA THR A 14 1.66 10.25 9.87
C THR A 14 0.52 11.03 9.21
N HIS A 15 -0.42 10.31 8.59
CA HIS A 15 -1.65 10.86 8.03
C HIS A 15 -2.83 10.17 8.70
N ASP A 16 -3.63 10.92 9.45
CA ASP A 16 -4.88 10.40 10.02
C ASP A 16 -6.01 10.60 9.02
N GLN A 17 -6.68 9.51 8.63
CA GLN A 17 -7.84 9.52 7.74
C GLN A 17 -8.91 8.61 8.34
N ASP A 18 -10.07 9.17 8.65
CA ASP A 18 -11.22 8.44 9.21
C ASP A 18 -10.89 7.60 10.47
N GLY A 19 -9.94 8.06 11.28
CA GLY A 19 -9.48 7.38 12.49
C GLY A 19 -8.45 6.27 12.24
N ILE A 20 -8.01 6.09 10.99
CA ILE A 20 -6.93 5.20 10.60
C ILE A 20 -5.67 6.04 10.39
N LYS A 21 -4.59 5.71 11.11
CA LYS A 21 -3.29 6.33 10.95
C LYS A 21 -2.48 5.61 9.88
N PHE A 22 -2.16 6.32 8.81
CA PHE A 22 -1.26 5.88 7.76
C PHE A 22 0.14 6.42 8.02
N LEU A 23 1.14 5.56 7.92
CA LEU A 23 2.54 5.86 8.13
C LEU A 23 3.26 5.72 6.80
N ILE A 24 3.95 6.76 6.36
CA ILE A 24 4.73 6.75 5.13
C ILE A 24 6.12 7.32 5.43
N ASP A 25 7.15 6.53 5.21
CA ASP A 25 8.54 6.97 5.34
C ASP A 25 8.80 8.21 4.47
N ASN A 26 9.48 9.22 5.01
CA ASN A 26 9.70 10.50 4.31
C ASN A 26 10.50 10.35 3.01
N SER A 27 11.40 9.38 2.94
CA SER A 27 12.14 9.09 1.72
C SER A 27 11.23 8.47 0.65
N LEU A 28 10.34 7.57 1.07
CA LEU A 28 9.35 6.93 0.20
C LEU A 28 8.31 7.94 -0.31
N SER A 29 7.82 8.85 0.56
CA SER A 29 6.86 9.89 0.16
C SER A 29 7.44 10.84 -0.88
N LYS A 30 8.73 11.19 -0.76
CA LYS A 30 9.45 11.99 -1.78
C LYS A 30 9.59 11.26 -3.11
N GLN A 31 9.83 9.95 -3.08
CA GLN A 31 9.99 9.18 -4.30
C GLN A 31 8.64 8.86 -4.96
N CYS A 32 7.62 8.48 -4.20
CA CYS A 32 6.28 8.12 -4.69
C CYS A 32 5.42 9.34 -5.04
N GLY A 33 5.69 10.49 -4.43
CA GLY A 33 4.83 11.66 -4.50
C GLY A 33 3.48 11.41 -3.84
N LEU A 34 2.40 11.81 -4.52
CA LEU A 34 1.04 11.65 -4.00
C LEU A 34 0.64 10.17 -4.01
N VAL A 35 0.44 9.58 -2.83
CA VAL A 35 -0.02 8.19 -2.66
C VAL A 35 -1.53 8.19 -2.43
N ARG A 36 -2.24 7.34 -3.15
CA ARG A 36 -3.67 7.13 -3.06
C ARG A 36 -3.93 5.67 -2.70
N VAL A 37 -4.72 5.46 -1.65
CA VAL A 37 -5.17 4.14 -1.21
C VAL A 37 -6.67 4.09 -1.46
N ASP A 38 -7.09 3.20 -2.35
CA ASP A 38 -8.51 2.95 -2.65
C ASP A 38 -8.83 1.50 -2.23
N PHE A 39 -10.03 1.27 -1.70
CA PHE A 39 -10.54 -0.09 -1.46
C PHE A 39 -11.43 -0.48 -2.64
N VAL A 40 -11.03 -1.52 -3.37
CA VAL A 40 -11.81 -2.07 -4.47
C VAL A 40 -12.64 -3.21 -3.90
N ASP A 41 -13.96 -3.07 -3.93
CA ASP A 41 -14.89 -4.13 -3.57
C ASP A 41 -15.45 -4.77 -4.84
N ALA A 42 -14.97 -5.98 -5.17
CA ALA A 42 -15.38 -6.74 -6.34
C ALA A 42 -15.85 -8.16 -5.94
N GLY A 43 -16.58 -8.24 -4.83
CA GLY A 43 -17.14 -9.49 -4.30
C GLY A 43 -16.05 -10.44 -3.79
N ALA A 44 -15.70 -11.47 -4.56
CA ALA A 44 -14.65 -12.42 -4.17
C ALA A 44 -13.21 -11.86 -4.34
N ARG A 45 -13.07 -10.66 -4.92
CA ARG A 45 -11.78 -9.99 -5.18
C ARG A 45 -11.73 -8.60 -4.56
N SER A 46 -12.10 -8.51 -3.30
CA SER A 46 -12.02 -7.25 -2.56
C SER A 46 -10.63 -7.06 -1.96
N GLY A 47 -10.06 -5.85 -2.06
CA GLY A 47 -8.71 -5.58 -1.60
C GLY A 47 -8.32 -4.11 -1.69
N PHE A 48 -7.17 -3.79 -1.08
CA PHE A 48 -6.59 -2.46 -1.14
C PHE A 48 -5.79 -2.28 -2.44
N SER A 49 -6.11 -1.24 -3.19
CA SER A 49 -5.37 -0.77 -4.35
C SER A 49 -4.58 0.48 -3.97
N ILE A 50 -3.28 0.45 -4.19
CA ILE A 50 -2.37 1.55 -3.83
C ILE A 50 -1.76 2.08 -5.11
N SER A 51 -1.98 3.37 -5.37
CA SER A 51 -1.45 4.08 -6.53
C SER A 51 -0.57 5.23 -6.06
N SER A 52 0.52 5.53 -6.77
CA SER A 52 1.36 6.69 -6.51
C SER A 52 1.51 7.54 -7.77
N ALA A 53 1.60 8.86 -7.61
CA ALA A 53 1.80 9.79 -8.72
C ALA A 53 3.10 9.51 -9.47
N ASN A 54 4.14 9.08 -8.75
CA ASN A 54 5.35 8.54 -9.31
C ASN A 54 5.44 7.05 -8.95
N PRO A 55 5.14 6.13 -9.88
CA PRO A 55 5.31 4.71 -9.62
C PRO A 55 6.80 4.44 -9.43
N LEU A 56 7.20 4.00 -8.23
CA LEU A 56 8.57 3.51 -8.04
C LEU A 56 8.70 2.29 -8.94
N GLY A 57 9.52 2.38 -9.98
CA GLY A 57 9.77 1.29 -10.92
C GLY A 57 10.27 0.07 -10.14
N GLY A 58 9.37 -0.86 -9.87
CA GLY A 58 9.63 -1.97 -8.95
C GLY A 58 8.38 -2.81 -8.75
N GLY A 59 8.17 -3.76 -9.67
CA GLY A 59 7.31 -4.91 -9.46
C GLY A 59 5.81 -4.60 -9.41
N GLY A 60 5.17 -4.65 -10.57
CA GLY A 60 3.77 -5.02 -10.65
C GLY A 60 3.59 -6.48 -10.22
N CYS A 61 3.78 -6.77 -8.93
CA CYS A 61 3.12 -7.91 -8.33
C CYS A 61 1.75 -7.40 -7.87
N GLY A 62 0.76 -7.56 -8.73
CA GLY A 62 -0.64 -7.37 -8.33
C GLY A 62 -0.89 -8.36 -7.20
N SER A 63 -0.78 -7.88 -5.96
CA SER A 63 -0.92 -8.69 -4.75
C SER A 63 -2.39 -9.06 -4.57
N SER A 64 -2.84 -9.96 -5.44
CA SER A 64 -3.99 -10.82 -5.24
C SER A 64 -3.52 -11.96 -4.33
N CYS A 65 -3.24 -11.66 -3.06
CA CYS A 65 -3.14 -12.72 -2.06
C CYS A 65 -4.55 -13.13 -1.62
N SER A 66 -5.34 -13.66 -2.57
CA SER A 66 -6.50 -14.46 -2.23
C SER A 66 -5.99 -15.75 -1.59
N THR A 67 -6.27 -15.90 -0.30
CA THR A 67 -6.03 -17.12 0.48
C THR A 67 -6.80 -18.30 -0.12
N ALA A 68 -6.19 -18.96 -1.10
CA ALA A 68 -6.49 -20.34 -1.47
C ALA A 68 -5.25 -20.89 -2.21
N SER A 69 -4.40 -21.58 -1.45
CA SER A 69 -3.46 -22.59 -1.95
C SER A 69 -2.58 -22.24 -3.17
N GLY A 70 -1.31 -21.94 -2.91
CA GLY A 70 -0.23 -22.27 -3.85
C GLY A 70 0.49 -21.09 -4.51
N SER A 71 1.78 -21.00 -4.20
CA SER A 71 2.86 -20.36 -4.95
C SER A 71 2.87 -18.84 -5.10
N CYS A 72 3.79 -18.22 -4.36
CA CYS A 72 4.41 -16.95 -4.72
C CYS A 72 5.02 -17.06 -6.14
N GLY A 73 4.68 -16.12 -7.01
CA GLY A 73 5.17 -16.06 -8.39
C GLY A 73 4.86 -14.70 -9.01
N CYS A 74 5.83 -13.80 -8.85
CA CYS A 74 6.03 -12.46 -9.43
C CYS A 74 5.01 -11.33 -9.26
#